data_AF-A0A8C3DFY5-F1
#
_entry.id   AF-A0A8C3DFY5-F1
#
_cell.length_a   1.000
_cell.length_b   1.000
_cell.length_c   1.000
_cell.angle_alpha   90.00
_cell.angle_beta   90.00
_cell.angle_gamma   90.00
#
_symmetry.space_group_name_H-M   'P 1'
#
loop_
_entity.id
_entity.type
_entity.pdbx_description
1 polymer ?
#
loop_
_entity_poly.entity_id
_entity_poly.type
_entity_poly.pdbx_seq_one_letter_code
_entity_poly.pdbx_strand_id
1 'polypeptide(L)'
;MGVGRGNGPWWAPWRGHHADPGHPPTPPAVSLSPAMAGPHSTAPNAAETELLLLQKQALAEEEAAKAKQELLARFLQVKLSREEQSSMWGLHKVCTLWRLAQRKTKDQELRQDIEILSQTFTRVMDCKDGVIEALVRELEEAEEQQNRALRSHLHLTDQLLQLQRCRLGYLEEGFSAQVGALKAEFEAERKTILEQQDWERCCLQDMALATEQDHARSDHEAMLNFQSARDDIKNKCWQEQQYSRLQLVARLEGLWEQIQKARRSYTEATEKRKVEFEELKKKCVKSSWDINVQAKKLQKLQDTITATRSQIAAHLQESEEQNQRIQEEKDHAVQKLQKLRAAISQAGTTAHAHLVTLTCQCSATLKALQQVVEKAQRILRLAEMCRRLETEEEKVLPFYPSSLAEWEQQDVRRILAASPNEPLARAMQDYVGLERFWQRFNKAKLEEKALERAQAALANRNRHLRELLQQYLAGAALSQKVPRDPPPLLTTKQKPSAAPRSPPSASNWPGTTSPAPPRTAAPRHLQGGHSLSGDPTETPWGP
;
A
#
# COMPACT_ATOMS: atom_id res chain seq x y z
N MET A 1 -37.33 -34.81 -8.14
CA MET A 1 -37.87 -36.05 -7.55
C MET A 1 -38.21 -35.76 -6.10
N GLY A 2 -39.46 -35.97 -5.69
CA GLY A 2 -39.94 -35.60 -4.35
C GLY A 2 -41.44 -35.39 -4.38
N VAL A 3 -42.16 -36.50 -4.29
CA VAL A 3 -43.63 -36.58 -4.29
C VAL A 3 -44.14 -36.14 -2.91
N GLY A 4 -45.11 -35.23 -2.87
CA GLY A 4 -45.81 -34.83 -1.65
C GLY A 4 -47.29 -34.57 -1.94
N ARG A 5 -48.11 -35.61 -1.89
CA ARG A 5 -49.58 -35.52 -1.83
C ARG A 5 -49.99 -35.33 -0.37
N GLY A 6 -50.92 -34.41 -0.13
CA GLY A 6 -51.59 -34.23 1.15
C GLY A 6 -53.04 -33.79 0.96
N ASN A 7 -53.90 -34.45 1.75
CA ASN A 7 -55.28 -34.11 2.13
C ASN A 7 -56.43 -34.54 1.20
N GLY A 8 -57.16 -35.58 1.65
CA GLY A 8 -58.60 -35.76 1.36
C GLY A 8 -59.45 -34.96 2.35
N PRO A 9 -60.66 -35.42 2.74
CA PRO A 9 -61.64 -36.26 2.04
C PRO A 9 -63.04 -35.55 2.02
N TRP A 10 -64.09 -36.19 1.46
CA TRP A 10 -65.44 -36.38 2.07
C TRP A 10 -66.55 -36.66 1.02
N TRP A 11 -67.29 -37.75 1.30
CA TRP A 11 -68.61 -38.24 0.81
C TRP A 11 -68.78 -38.83 -0.61
N ALA A 12 -69.02 -40.15 -0.59
CA ALA A 12 -69.70 -40.98 -1.59
C ALA A 12 -71.25 -40.79 -1.48
N PRO A 13 -72.15 -41.64 -2.05
CA PRO A 13 -71.99 -42.72 -3.04
C PRO A 13 -73.12 -42.80 -4.12
N TRP A 14 -73.01 -43.85 -4.97
CA TRP A 14 -74.04 -44.59 -5.73
C TRP A 14 -74.11 -44.43 -7.26
N ARG A 15 -73.33 -45.30 -7.92
CA ARG A 15 -73.59 -45.97 -9.21
C ARG A 15 -74.34 -47.26 -8.84
N GLY A 16 -75.55 -47.57 -9.32
CA GLY A 16 -75.85 -48.05 -10.66
C GLY A 16 -75.77 -49.59 -10.72
N HIS A 17 -76.90 -50.29 -10.93
CA HIS A 17 -77.11 -51.26 -12.03
C HIS A 17 -78.32 -52.20 -11.84
N HIS A 18 -78.88 -52.56 -13.01
CA HIS A 18 -79.63 -53.77 -13.40
C HIS A 18 -81.17 -53.80 -13.41
N ALA A 19 -81.67 -54.08 -14.63
CA ALA A 19 -82.94 -54.71 -15.02
C ALA A 19 -83.07 -56.12 -14.39
N ASP A 20 -84.22 -56.78 -14.19
CA ASP A 20 -85.47 -56.93 -14.98
C ASP A 20 -86.69 -57.12 -14.04
N PRO A 21 -87.94 -57.03 -14.54
CA PRO A 21 -89.15 -57.07 -13.72
C PRO A 21 -89.72 -58.49 -13.57
N GLY A 22 -89.93 -58.93 -12.33
CA GLY A 22 -90.76 -60.08 -11.96
C GLY A 22 -91.89 -59.62 -11.03
N HIS A 23 -93.10 -60.17 -11.24
CA HIS A 23 -94.34 -60.11 -10.44
C HIS A 23 -94.21 -59.75 -8.94
N PRO A 24 -95.24 -59.20 -8.25
CA PRO A 24 -96.70 -59.29 -8.50
C PRO A 24 -97.45 -57.93 -8.35
N PRO A 25 -98.77 -57.82 -8.59
CA PRO A 25 -99.69 -57.85 -7.43
C PRO A 25 -101.13 -58.37 -7.71
N THR A 26 -101.71 -59.00 -6.70
CA THR A 26 -103.16 -59.17 -6.41
C THR A 26 -103.38 -58.55 -5.02
N PRO A 27 -104.55 -58.02 -4.60
CA PRO A 27 -105.96 -58.18 -5.07
C PRO A 27 -106.68 -56.80 -5.13
N PRO A 28 -108.02 -56.63 -4.96
CA PRO A 28 -109.18 -57.51 -5.19
C PRO A 28 -110.15 -56.93 -6.25
N ALA A 29 -110.84 -57.80 -6.99
CA ALA A 29 -112.06 -57.43 -7.71
C ALA A 29 -113.18 -58.37 -7.27
N VAL A 30 -114.20 -57.77 -6.66
CA VAL A 30 -115.47 -58.40 -6.27
C VAL A 30 -116.32 -58.54 -7.53
N SER A 31 -116.72 -59.77 -7.85
CA SER A 31 -117.82 -60.04 -8.78
C SER A 31 -118.73 -61.13 -8.21
N LEU A 32 -119.95 -60.69 -7.87
CA LEU A 32 -121.23 -61.31 -8.18
C LEU A 32 -121.41 -62.81 -7.86
N SER A 33 -122.24 -63.03 -6.85
CA SER A 33 -123.00 -64.24 -6.52
C SER A 33 -123.73 -64.85 -7.72
N PRO A 34 -124.07 -66.15 -7.63
CA PRO A 34 -125.37 -66.60 -8.12
C PRO A 34 -126.14 -67.44 -7.08
N ALA A 35 -127.46 -67.25 -7.08
CA ALA A 35 -128.53 -68.20 -6.72
C ALA A 35 -128.57 -68.75 -5.27
N MET A 36 -129.69 -69.02 -4.60
CA MET A 36 -131.14 -68.96 -4.84
C MET A 36 -131.81 -69.34 -3.49
N ALA A 37 -133.12 -69.09 -3.39
CA ALA A 37 -134.11 -69.70 -2.48
C ALA A 37 -134.43 -69.01 -1.13
N GLY A 38 -135.61 -68.39 -1.10
CA GLY A 38 -136.45 -68.06 0.06
C GLY A 38 -137.95 -68.22 -0.32
N PRO A 39 -138.92 -68.23 0.63
CA PRO A 39 -139.97 -69.26 0.72
C PRO A 39 -141.45 -68.85 0.40
N HIS A 40 -142.34 -69.87 0.33
CA HIS A 40 -143.82 -69.98 0.52
C HIS A 40 -144.89 -69.06 -0.16
N SER A 41 -145.98 -69.72 -0.64
CA SER A 41 -147.44 -69.39 -0.52
C SER A 41 -148.31 -69.05 -1.77
N THR A 42 -149.17 -70.01 -2.17
CA THR A 42 -150.62 -69.99 -2.60
C THR A 42 -151.29 -68.92 -3.51
N ALA A 43 -151.69 -69.34 -4.74
CA ALA A 43 -153.00 -69.27 -5.51
C ALA A 43 -153.96 -68.02 -5.50
N PRO A 44 -154.88 -67.77 -6.49
CA PRO A 44 -155.09 -68.33 -7.87
C PRO A 44 -155.59 -67.33 -9.00
N ASN A 45 -155.87 -67.88 -10.22
CA ASN A 45 -156.88 -67.51 -11.27
C ASN A 45 -156.49 -66.76 -12.59
N ALA A 46 -156.16 -67.56 -13.62
CA ALA A 46 -156.74 -67.64 -14.98
C ALA A 46 -156.92 -66.43 -15.95
N ALA A 47 -156.37 -65.23 -15.70
CA ALA A 47 -156.33 -64.15 -16.72
C ALA A 47 -154.93 -63.51 -16.93
N GLU A 48 -153.87 -64.08 -16.32
CA GLU A 48 -152.52 -63.49 -16.24
C GLU A 48 -151.55 -63.92 -17.36
N THR A 49 -151.99 -64.74 -18.33
CA THR A 49 -151.11 -65.32 -19.36
C THR A 49 -150.64 -64.33 -20.43
N GLU A 50 -151.34 -63.20 -20.64
CA GLU A 50 -150.90 -62.14 -21.58
C GLU A 50 -149.94 -61.12 -20.94
N LEU A 51 -150.07 -60.86 -19.63
CA LEU A 51 -149.19 -59.97 -18.87
C LEU A 51 -147.79 -60.59 -18.64
N LEU A 52 -147.70 -61.91 -18.44
CA LEU A 52 -146.42 -62.62 -18.29
C LEU A 52 -145.60 -62.69 -19.59
N LEU A 53 -146.24 -62.64 -20.76
CA LEU A 53 -145.55 -62.63 -22.06
C LEU A 53 -144.92 -61.26 -22.32
N LEU A 54 -145.65 -60.18 -22.03
CA LEU A 54 -145.13 -58.82 -22.03
C LEU A 54 -144.01 -58.62 -21.00
N GLN A 55 -144.09 -59.26 -19.83
CA GLN A 55 -143.04 -59.20 -18.81
C GLN A 55 -141.77 -59.97 -19.21
N LYS A 56 -141.90 -61.11 -19.90
CA LYS A 56 -140.74 -61.82 -20.48
C LYS A 56 -140.09 -61.05 -21.64
N GLN A 57 -140.88 -60.36 -22.47
CA GLN A 57 -140.38 -59.47 -23.51
C GLN A 57 -139.64 -58.27 -22.90
N ALA A 58 -140.19 -57.65 -21.86
CA ALA A 58 -139.53 -56.55 -21.13
C ALA A 58 -138.23 -57.00 -20.45
N LEU A 59 -138.17 -58.21 -19.88
CA LEU A 59 -136.94 -58.77 -19.31
C LEU A 59 -135.88 -59.07 -20.38
N ALA A 60 -136.27 -59.60 -21.55
CA ALA A 60 -135.37 -59.83 -22.67
C ALA A 60 -134.88 -58.51 -23.30
N GLU A 61 -135.73 -57.48 -23.34
CA GLU A 61 -135.36 -56.13 -23.77
C GLU A 61 -134.43 -55.43 -22.76
N GLU A 62 -134.65 -55.63 -21.46
CA GLU A 62 -133.73 -55.17 -20.41
C GLU A 62 -132.40 -55.92 -20.45
N GLU A 63 -132.39 -57.24 -20.67
CA GLU A 63 -131.18 -58.03 -20.83
C GLU A 63 -130.43 -57.65 -22.11
N ALA A 64 -131.15 -57.36 -23.21
CA ALA A 64 -130.58 -56.82 -24.44
C ALA A 64 -130.07 -55.38 -24.24
N ALA A 65 -130.73 -54.56 -23.42
CA ALA A 65 -130.28 -53.22 -23.06
C ALA A 65 -129.05 -53.27 -22.14
N LYS A 66 -129.01 -54.18 -21.17
CA LYS A 66 -127.84 -54.47 -20.32
C LYS A 66 -126.68 -55.00 -21.15
N ALA A 67 -126.91 -55.92 -22.08
CA ALA A 67 -125.90 -56.40 -23.02
C ALA A 67 -125.37 -55.28 -23.93
N LYS A 68 -126.23 -54.37 -24.41
CA LYS A 68 -125.82 -53.17 -25.16
C LYS A 68 -125.02 -52.20 -24.30
N GLN A 69 -125.42 -51.97 -23.05
CA GLN A 69 -124.71 -51.12 -22.09
C GLN A 69 -123.36 -51.72 -21.70
N GLU A 70 -123.28 -53.03 -21.48
CA GLU A 70 -122.03 -53.76 -21.21
C GLU A 70 -121.11 -53.75 -22.43
N LEU A 71 -121.65 -53.90 -23.65
CA LEU A 71 -120.87 -53.78 -24.88
C LEU A 71 -120.29 -52.37 -25.02
N LEU A 72 -121.09 -51.33 -24.74
CA LEU A 72 -120.65 -49.93 -24.73
C LEU A 72 -119.61 -49.67 -23.64
N ALA A 73 -119.81 -50.18 -22.43
CA ALA A 73 -118.86 -50.05 -21.33
C ALA A 73 -117.53 -50.74 -21.64
N ARG A 74 -117.57 -51.98 -22.17
CA ARG A 74 -116.37 -52.70 -22.64
C ARG A 74 -115.70 -51.96 -23.79
N PHE A 75 -116.47 -51.39 -24.72
CA PHE A 75 -115.94 -50.58 -25.82
C PHE A 75 -115.25 -49.32 -25.30
N LEU A 76 -115.86 -48.59 -24.35
CA LEU A 76 -115.27 -47.42 -23.71
C LEU A 76 -114.03 -47.78 -22.89
N GLN A 77 -114.02 -48.92 -22.21
CA GLN A 77 -112.87 -49.38 -21.43
C GLN A 77 -111.70 -49.81 -22.34
N VAL A 78 -111.99 -50.42 -23.49
CA VAL A 78 -110.99 -50.70 -24.54
C VAL A 78 -110.49 -49.41 -25.19
N LYS A 79 -111.35 -48.40 -25.38
CA LYS A 79 -110.95 -47.09 -25.89
C LYS A 79 -110.07 -46.34 -24.89
N LEU A 80 -110.45 -46.30 -23.62
CA LEU A 80 -109.72 -45.67 -22.54
C LEU A 80 -108.34 -46.32 -22.37
N SER A 81 -108.27 -47.65 -22.28
CA SER A 81 -106.99 -48.37 -22.17
C SER A 81 -106.10 -48.17 -23.40
N ARG A 82 -106.68 -48.08 -24.60
CA ARG A 82 -105.94 -47.76 -25.84
C ARG A 82 -105.44 -46.32 -25.85
N GLU A 83 -106.22 -45.39 -25.29
CA GLU A 83 -105.83 -43.99 -25.12
C GLU A 83 -104.72 -43.84 -24.07
N GLU A 84 -104.83 -44.52 -22.92
CA GLU A 84 -103.79 -44.60 -21.88
C GLU A 84 -102.49 -45.22 -22.41
N GLN A 85 -102.57 -46.32 -23.16
CA GLN A 85 -101.40 -46.90 -23.82
C GLN A 85 -100.80 -45.95 -24.85
N SER A 86 -101.64 -45.25 -25.62
CA SER A 86 -101.19 -44.27 -26.60
C SER A 86 -100.57 -43.02 -25.95
N SER A 87 -101.06 -42.60 -24.79
CA SER A 87 -100.55 -41.45 -24.04
C SER A 87 -99.27 -41.81 -23.30
N MET A 88 -99.15 -43.00 -22.70
CA MET A 88 -97.89 -43.51 -22.15
C MET A 88 -96.83 -43.68 -23.23
N TRP A 89 -97.21 -44.23 -24.39
CA TRP A 89 -96.30 -44.35 -25.53
C TRP A 89 -95.89 -42.98 -26.07
N GLY A 90 -96.85 -42.05 -26.18
CA GLY A 90 -96.61 -40.65 -26.55
C GLY A 90 -95.66 -39.95 -25.59
N LEU A 91 -95.87 -40.10 -24.28
CA LEU A 91 -95.03 -39.52 -23.23
C LEU A 91 -93.62 -40.12 -23.28
N HIS A 92 -93.49 -41.44 -23.37
CA HIS A 92 -92.18 -42.07 -23.53
C HIS A 92 -91.45 -41.60 -24.78
N LYS A 93 -92.16 -41.49 -25.91
CA LYS A 93 -91.61 -40.99 -27.17
C LYS A 93 -91.13 -39.54 -27.03
N VAL A 94 -91.96 -38.67 -26.46
CA VAL A 94 -91.60 -37.27 -26.17
C VAL A 94 -90.42 -37.19 -25.21
N CYS A 95 -90.41 -37.97 -24.13
CA CYS A 95 -89.28 -38.04 -23.19
C CYS A 95 -87.99 -38.53 -23.86
N THR A 96 -88.05 -39.56 -24.72
CA THR A 96 -86.86 -40.02 -25.46
C THR A 96 -86.35 -38.96 -26.43
N LEU A 97 -87.25 -38.29 -27.16
CA LEU A 97 -86.87 -37.22 -28.08
C LEU A 97 -86.29 -36.02 -27.32
N TRP A 98 -86.88 -35.63 -26.19
CA TRP A 98 -86.37 -34.56 -25.34
C TRP A 98 -85.00 -34.88 -24.74
N ARG A 99 -84.80 -36.09 -24.21
CA ARG A 99 -83.48 -36.52 -23.71
C ARG A 99 -82.44 -36.51 -24.82
N LEU A 100 -82.82 -36.95 -26.02
CA LEU A 100 -81.92 -37.00 -27.17
C LEU A 100 -81.56 -35.58 -27.65
N ALA A 101 -82.53 -34.65 -27.64
CA ALA A 101 -82.30 -33.24 -27.89
C ALA A 101 -81.38 -32.61 -26.82
N GLN A 102 -81.67 -32.82 -25.53
CA GLN A 102 -80.86 -32.30 -24.42
C GLN A 102 -79.44 -32.87 -24.40
N ARG A 103 -79.25 -34.16 -24.74
CA ARG A 103 -77.92 -34.75 -24.89
C ARG A 103 -77.17 -34.11 -26.04
N LYS A 104 -77.80 -33.94 -27.20
CA LYS A 104 -77.17 -33.27 -28.34
C LYS A 104 -76.76 -31.84 -28.02
N THR A 105 -77.60 -31.07 -27.33
CA THR A 105 -77.25 -29.69 -26.93
C THR A 105 -76.12 -29.70 -25.90
N LYS A 106 -76.18 -30.58 -24.89
CA LYS A 106 -75.10 -30.70 -23.89
C LYS A 106 -73.79 -31.18 -24.49
N ASP A 107 -73.82 -32.12 -25.42
CA ASP A 107 -72.63 -32.59 -26.14
C ASP A 107 -72.00 -31.45 -26.97
N GLN A 108 -72.82 -30.58 -27.57
CA GLN A 108 -72.34 -29.40 -28.29
C GLN A 108 -71.72 -28.36 -27.35
N GLU A 109 -72.40 -28.04 -26.24
CA GLU A 109 -71.86 -27.15 -25.20
C GLU A 109 -70.51 -27.66 -24.66
N LEU A 110 -70.43 -28.94 -24.28
CA LEU A 110 -69.18 -29.53 -23.78
C LEU A 110 -68.06 -29.52 -24.81
N ARG A 111 -68.36 -29.70 -26.10
CA ARG A 111 -67.35 -29.60 -27.16
C ARG A 111 -66.84 -28.17 -27.31
N GLN A 112 -67.74 -27.19 -27.24
CA GLN A 112 -67.35 -25.77 -27.25
C GLN A 112 -66.50 -25.43 -26.03
N ASP A 113 -66.87 -25.89 -24.83
CA ASP A 113 -66.09 -25.68 -23.61
C ASP A 113 -64.70 -26.31 -23.69
N ILE A 114 -64.60 -27.55 -24.21
CA ILE A 114 -63.30 -28.22 -24.44
C ILE A 114 -62.46 -27.44 -25.45
N GLU A 115 -63.06 -26.92 -26.52
CA GLU A 115 -62.35 -26.14 -27.53
C GLU A 115 -61.84 -24.82 -26.94
N ILE A 116 -62.68 -24.09 -26.22
CA ILE A 116 -62.29 -22.86 -25.51
C ILE A 116 -61.16 -23.17 -24.52
N LEU A 117 -61.30 -24.22 -23.71
CA LEU A 117 -60.25 -24.64 -22.77
C LEU A 117 -58.95 -24.96 -23.50
N SER A 118 -59.00 -25.72 -24.60
CA SER A 118 -57.82 -26.05 -25.39
C SER A 118 -57.11 -24.81 -25.92
N GLN A 119 -57.86 -23.82 -26.43
CA GLN A 119 -57.32 -22.55 -26.91
C GLN A 119 -56.73 -21.71 -25.76
N THR A 120 -57.35 -21.73 -24.58
CA THR A 120 -56.78 -21.05 -23.41
C THR A 120 -55.48 -21.73 -22.96
N PHE A 121 -55.42 -23.06 -22.98
CA PHE A 121 -54.21 -23.80 -22.64
C PHE A 121 -53.09 -23.55 -23.64
N THR A 122 -53.36 -23.55 -24.95
CA THR A 122 -52.32 -23.24 -25.95
C THR A 122 -51.79 -21.83 -25.76
N ARG A 123 -52.64 -20.82 -25.57
CA ARG A 123 -52.19 -19.46 -25.28
C ARG A 123 -51.33 -19.36 -24.02
N VAL A 124 -51.71 -20.06 -22.95
CA VAL A 124 -50.92 -20.08 -21.71
C VAL A 124 -49.59 -20.80 -21.93
N MET A 125 -49.55 -21.86 -22.73
CA MET A 125 -48.31 -22.53 -23.13
C MET A 125 -47.41 -21.58 -23.94
N ASP A 126 -47.92 -20.94 -24.98
CA ASP A 126 -47.17 -19.99 -25.80
C ASP A 126 -46.60 -18.83 -24.95
N CYS A 127 -47.39 -18.30 -24.01
CA CYS A 127 -46.92 -17.28 -23.07
C CYS A 127 -45.79 -17.80 -22.17
N LYS A 128 -45.91 -19.03 -21.67
CA LYS A 128 -44.87 -19.64 -20.82
C LYS A 128 -43.61 -19.96 -21.62
N ASP A 129 -43.75 -20.47 -22.82
CA ASP A 129 -42.64 -20.78 -23.72
C ASP A 129 -41.90 -19.49 -24.09
N GLY A 130 -42.62 -18.40 -24.39
CA GLY A 130 -42.01 -17.08 -24.60
C GLY A 130 -41.28 -16.54 -23.38
N VAL A 131 -41.79 -16.77 -22.16
CA VAL A 131 -41.07 -16.42 -20.92
C VAL A 131 -39.83 -17.29 -20.75
N ILE A 132 -39.90 -18.59 -21.05
CA ILE A 132 -38.75 -19.50 -21.00
C ILE A 132 -37.67 -19.05 -21.99
N GLU A 133 -38.03 -18.76 -23.23
CA GLU A 133 -37.09 -18.26 -24.26
C GLU A 133 -36.44 -16.94 -23.83
N ALA A 134 -37.21 -16.01 -23.26
CA ALA A 134 -36.68 -14.76 -22.75
C ALA A 134 -35.67 -14.99 -21.60
N LEU A 135 -36.00 -15.87 -20.65
CA LEU A 135 -35.12 -16.22 -19.54
C LEU A 135 -33.85 -16.95 -20.01
N VAL A 136 -33.94 -17.82 -21.02
CA VAL A 136 -32.77 -18.48 -21.63
C VAL A 136 -31.85 -17.44 -22.25
N ARG A 137 -32.41 -16.49 -23.02
CA ARG A 137 -31.64 -15.39 -23.62
C ARG A 137 -30.98 -14.50 -22.57
N GLU A 138 -31.69 -14.17 -21.49
CA GLU A 138 -31.11 -13.40 -20.37
C GLU A 138 -29.97 -14.16 -19.66
N LEU A 139 -30.08 -15.49 -19.51
CA LEU A 139 -29.01 -16.32 -18.98
C LEU A 139 -27.78 -16.33 -19.90
N GLU A 140 -27.98 -16.49 -21.22
CA GLU A 140 -26.89 -16.42 -22.19
C GLU A 140 -26.18 -15.05 -22.15
N GLU A 141 -26.95 -13.95 -22.10
CA GLU A 141 -26.41 -12.60 -21.98
C GLU A 141 -25.61 -12.41 -20.68
N ALA A 142 -26.11 -12.93 -19.56
CA ALA A 142 -25.42 -12.86 -18.27
C ALA A 142 -24.11 -13.69 -18.28
N GLU A 143 -24.12 -14.88 -18.86
CA GLU A 143 -22.91 -15.71 -19.03
C GLU A 143 -21.87 -15.02 -19.92
N GLU A 144 -22.29 -14.41 -21.02
CA GLU A 144 -21.36 -13.66 -21.88
C GLU A 144 -20.77 -12.44 -21.15
N GLN A 145 -21.58 -11.71 -20.38
CA GLN A 145 -21.10 -10.60 -19.55
C GLN A 145 -20.07 -11.07 -18.52
N GLN A 146 -20.35 -12.18 -17.82
CA GLN A 146 -19.42 -12.78 -16.87
C GLN A 146 -18.12 -13.22 -17.56
N ASN A 147 -18.21 -13.84 -18.73
CA ASN A 147 -17.05 -14.24 -19.52
C ASN A 147 -16.22 -13.04 -20.01
N ARG A 148 -16.86 -11.93 -20.41
CA ARG A 148 -16.17 -10.68 -20.77
C ARG A 148 -15.46 -10.08 -19.55
N ALA A 149 -16.13 -10.02 -18.40
CA ALA A 149 -15.54 -9.54 -17.16
C ALA A 149 -14.33 -10.40 -16.75
N LEU A 150 -14.44 -11.73 -16.80
CA LEU A 150 -13.35 -12.65 -16.51
C LEU A 150 -12.15 -12.41 -17.44
N ARG A 151 -12.37 -12.31 -18.75
CA ARG A 151 -11.30 -12.03 -19.73
C ARG A 151 -10.61 -10.69 -19.45
N SER A 152 -11.37 -9.65 -19.12
CA SER A 152 -10.79 -8.35 -18.76
C SER A 152 -9.96 -8.42 -17.47
N HIS A 153 -10.43 -9.12 -16.45
CA HIS A 153 -9.70 -9.33 -15.20
C HIS A 153 -8.40 -10.09 -15.45
N LEU A 154 -8.45 -11.20 -16.20
CA LEU A 154 -7.26 -11.98 -16.55
C LEU A 154 -6.24 -11.13 -17.31
N HIS A 155 -6.69 -10.31 -18.26
CA HIS A 155 -5.80 -9.40 -18.99
C HIS A 155 -5.14 -8.37 -18.06
N LEU A 156 -5.89 -7.77 -17.14
CA LEU A 156 -5.34 -6.84 -16.14
C LEU A 156 -4.35 -7.53 -15.21
N THR A 157 -4.61 -8.78 -14.80
CA THR A 157 -3.66 -9.55 -14.00
C THR A 157 -2.39 -9.87 -14.78
N ASP A 158 -2.48 -10.19 -16.06
CA ASP A 158 -1.31 -10.41 -16.91
C ASP A 158 -0.48 -9.13 -17.07
N GLN A 159 -1.12 -7.98 -17.28
CA GLN A 159 -0.43 -6.69 -17.31
C GLN A 159 0.29 -6.40 -15.98
N LEU A 160 -0.37 -6.66 -14.84
CA LEU A 160 0.22 -6.49 -13.52
C LEU A 160 1.41 -7.44 -13.32
N LEU A 161 1.28 -8.70 -13.72
CA LEU A 161 2.38 -9.68 -13.69
C LEU A 161 3.55 -9.22 -14.57
N GLN A 162 3.28 -8.66 -15.75
CA GLN A 162 4.32 -8.15 -16.63
C GLN A 162 5.05 -6.95 -16.02
N LEU A 163 4.32 -6.01 -15.39
CA LEU A 163 4.92 -4.91 -14.65
C LEU A 163 5.81 -5.40 -13.50
N GLN A 164 5.36 -6.42 -12.74
CA GLN A 164 6.18 -7.00 -11.67
C GLN A 164 7.41 -7.73 -12.22
N ARG A 165 7.29 -8.46 -13.34
CA ARG A 165 8.43 -9.09 -14.02
C ARG A 165 9.45 -8.05 -14.48
N CYS A 166 9.01 -6.95 -15.08
CA CYS A 166 9.91 -5.86 -15.47
C CYS A 166 10.60 -5.24 -14.25
N ARG A 167 9.85 -4.97 -13.17
CA ARG A 167 10.42 -4.45 -11.92
C ARG A 167 11.47 -5.39 -11.32
N LEU A 168 11.19 -6.69 -11.29
CA LEU A 168 12.14 -7.70 -10.82
C LEU A 168 13.38 -7.74 -11.72
N GLY A 169 13.20 -7.71 -13.05
CA GLY A 169 14.31 -7.64 -14.01
C GLY A 169 15.23 -6.45 -13.76
N TYR A 170 14.69 -5.24 -13.60
CA TYR A 170 15.50 -4.05 -13.30
C TYR A 170 16.24 -4.16 -11.95
N LEU A 171 15.61 -4.77 -10.94
CA LEU A 171 16.27 -5.01 -9.66
C LEU A 171 17.40 -6.03 -9.82
N GLU A 172 17.16 -7.15 -10.49
CA GLU A 172 18.17 -8.18 -10.77
C GLU A 172 19.35 -7.62 -11.57
N GLU A 173 19.09 -6.86 -12.62
CA GLU A 173 20.11 -6.15 -13.40
C GLU A 173 20.90 -5.19 -12.52
N GLY A 174 20.23 -4.35 -11.72
CA GLY A 174 20.88 -3.44 -10.78
C GLY A 174 21.75 -4.15 -9.74
N PHE A 175 21.26 -5.24 -9.15
CA PHE A 175 22.04 -6.06 -8.22
C PHE A 175 23.24 -6.71 -8.92
N SER A 176 23.06 -7.26 -10.12
CA SER A 176 24.14 -7.88 -10.89
C SER A 176 25.23 -6.88 -11.26
N ALA A 177 24.84 -5.64 -11.62
CA ALA A 177 25.76 -4.56 -11.93
C ALA A 177 26.55 -4.12 -10.69
N GLN A 178 25.89 -3.99 -9.53
CA GLN A 178 26.57 -3.69 -8.26
C GLN A 178 27.56 -4.78 -7.87
N VAL A 179 27.17 -6.06 -7.99
CA VAL A 179 28.07 -7.19 -7.73
C VAL A 179 29.24 -7.18 -8.71
N GLY A 180 29.01 -6.88 -9.98
CA GLY A 180 30.06 -6.76 -11.00
C GLY A 180 31.04 -5.62 -10.70
N ALA A 181 30.52 -4.44 -10.35
CA ALA A 181 31.33 -3.29 -9.97
C ALA A 181 32.20 -3.57 -8.74
N LEU A 182 31.61 -4.11 -7.66
CA LEU A 182 32.36 -4.50 -6.47
C LEU A 182 33.45 -5.52 -6.78
N LYS A 183 33.14 -6.56 -7.58
CA LYS A 183 34.16 -7.54 -8.01
C LYS A 183 35.30 -6.87 -8.77
N ALA A 184 35.00 -5.95 -9.69
CA ALA A 184 36.02 -5.24 -10.45
C ALA A 184 36.88 -4.35 -9.54
N GLU A 185 36.29 -3.65 -8.56
CA GLU A 185 37.00 -2.87 -7.55
C GLU A 185 37.93 -3.76 -6.72
N PHE A 186 37.44 -4.87 -6.17
CA PHE A 186 38.26 -5.83 -5.42
C PHE A 186 39.39 -6.42 -6.27
N GLU A 187 39.14 -6.73 -7.54
CA GLU A 187 40.17 -7.24 -8.45
C GLU A 187 41.22 -6.17 -8.78
N ALA A 188 40.82 -4.91 -8.92
CA ALA A 188 41.74 -3.79 -9.13
C ALA A 188 42.61 -3.56 -7.90
N GLU A 189 42.01 -3.50 -6.70
CA GLU A 189 42.74 -3.40 -5.43
C GLU A 189 43.71 -4.57 -5.21
N ARG A 190 43.26 -5.80 -5.53
CA ARG A 190 44.13 -6.98 -5.45
C ARG A 190 45.33 -6.84 -6.39
N LYS A 191 45.14 -6.35 -7.62
CA LYS A 191 46.24 -6.15 -8.57
C LYS A 191 47.23 -5.10 -8.07
N THR A 192 46.75 -3.96 -7.57
CA THR A 192 47.64 -2.90 -7.06
C THR A 192 48.44 -3.37 -5.84
N ILE A 193 47.82 -4.15 -4.93
CA ILE A 193 48.53 -4.74 -3.78
C ILE A 193 49.62 -5.71 -4.24
N LEU A 194 49.34 -6.58 -5.21
CA LEU A 194 50.32 -7.53 -5.73
C LEU A 194 51.48 -6.81 -6.44
N GLU A 195 51.17 -5.80 -7.25
CA GLU A 195 52.18 -4.98 -7.93
C GLU A 195 53.08 -4.24 -6.93
N GLN A 196 52.50 -3.68 -5.87
CA GLN A 196 53.26 -3.06 -4.78
C GLN A 196 54.14 -4.09 -4.07
N GLN A 197 53.60 -5.26 -3.73
CA GLN A 197 54.35 -6.33 -3.08
C GLN A 197 55.53 -6.80 -3.94
N ASP A 198 55.34 -6.96 -5.26
CA ASP A 198 56.40 -7.38 -6.17
C ASP A 198 57.45 -6.28 -6.33
N TRP A 199 57.05 -5.01 -6.40
CA TRP A 199 57.98 -3.88 -6.41
C TRP A 199 58.81 -3.81 -5.12
N GLU A 200 58.17 -3.92 -3.95
CA GLU A 200 58.85 -3.97 -2.66
C GLU A 200 59.83 -5.14 -2.58
N ARG A 201 59.42 -6.32 -3.07
CA ARG A 201 60.29 -7.51 -3.14
C ARG A 201 61.53 -7.23 -3.99
N CYS A 202 61.37 -6.63 -5.17
CA CYS A 202 62.50 -6.28 -6.03
C CYS A 202 63.43 -5.26 -5.34
N CYS A 203 62.89 -4.20 -4.75
CA CYS A 203 63.68 -3.21 -4.02
C CYS A 203 64.48 -3.84 -2.87
N LEU A 204 63.86 -4.73 -2.09
CA LEU A 204 64.54 -5.43 -1.00
C LEU A 204 65.64 -6.36 -1.52
N GLN A 205 65.42 -7.03 -2.66
CA GLN A 205 66.43 -7.86 -3.31
C GLN A 205 67.61 -7.01 -3.81
N ASP A 206 67.35 -5.87 -4.43
CA ASP A 206 68.38 -4.95 -4.91
C ASP A 206 69.19 -4.36 -3.75
N MET A 207 68.52 -3.98 -2.65
CA MET A 207 69.20 -3.53 -1.43
C MET A 207 70.07 -4.64 -0.83
N ALA A 208 69.56 -5.87 -0.75
CA ALA A 208 70.34 -7.00 -0.25
C ALA A 208 71.61 -7.22 -1.11
N LEU A 209 71.46 -7.24 -2.44
CA LEU A 209 72.59 -7.37 -3.35
C LEU A 209 73.59 -6.21 -3.24
N ALA A 210 73.12 -4.97 -3.09
CA ALA A 210 73.98 -3.82 -2.88
C ALA A 210 74.77 -3.93 -1.57
N THR A 211 74.09 -4.32 -0.47
CA THR A 211 74.77 -4.53 0.82
C THR A 211 75.78 -5.66 0.75
N GLU A 212 75.48 -6.78 0.08
CA GLU A 212 76.43 -7.88 -0.13
C GLU A 212 77.66 -7.44 -0.93
N GLN A 213 77.47 -6.61 -1.97
CA GLN A 213 78.57 -6.05 -2.75
C GLN A 213 79.44 -5.10 -1.93
N ASP A 214 78.84 -4.22 -1.12
CA ASP A 214 79.59 -3.30 -0.26
C ASP A 214 80.32 -4.04 0.86
N HIS A 215 79.70 -5.07 1.44
CA HIS A 215 80.39 -5.98 2.37
C HIS A 215 81.57 -6.68 1.70
N ALA A 216 81.40 -7.22 0.50
CA ALA A 216 82.50 -7.85 -0.25
C ALA A 216 83.64 -6.86 -0.57
N ARG A 217 83.32 -5.60 -0.89
CA ARG A 217 84.31 -4.53 -1.10
C ARG A 217 85.04 -4.20 0.20
N SER A 218 84.32 -4.00 1.30
CA SER A 218 84.89 -3.72 2.62
C SER A 218 85.81 -4.85 3.08
N ASP A 219 85.40 -6.10 2.89
CA ASP A 219 86.22 -7.27 3.20
C ASP A 219 87.48 -7.32 2.34
N HIS A 220 87.37 -6.99 1.04
CA HIS A 220 88.51 -6.90 0.14
C HIS A 220 89.49 -5.79 0.56
N GLU A 221 88.99 -4.60 0.87
CA GLU A 221 89.80 -3.48 1.38
C GLU A 221 90.48 -3.84 2.70
N ALA A 222 89.76 -4.46 3.64
CA ALA A 222 90.32 -4.95 4.89
C ALA A 222 91.46 -5.94 4.59
N MET A 223 91.25 -6.91 3.71
CA MET A 223 92.28 -7.87 3.28
C MET A 223 93.50 -7.20 2.66
N LEU A 224 93.33 -6.20 1.80
CA LEU A 224 94.43 -5.43 1.22
C LEU A 224 95.20 -4.64 2.29
N ASN A 225 94.48 -3.99 3.22
CA ASN A 225 95.09 -3.27 4.33
C ASN A 225 95.88 -4.23 5.25
N PHE A 226 95.33 -5.41 5.54
CA PHE A 226 96.05 -6.45 6.29
C PHE A 226 97.31 -6.91 5.55
N GLN A 227 97.25 -7.10 4.23
CA GLN A 227 98.41 -7.45 3.41
C GLN A 227 99.48 -6.35 3.43
N SER A 228 99.08 -5.09 3.24
CA SER A 228 99.99 -3.94 3.30
C SER A 228 100.65 -3.82 4.67
N ALA A 229 99.88 -3.88 5.76
CA ALA A 229 100.42 -3.81 7.11
C ALA A 229 101.39 -4.97 7.40
N ARG A 230 101.06 -6.18 6.92
CA ARG A 230 101.96 -7.34 7.02
C ARG A 230 103.28 -7.10 6.27
N ASP A 231 103.24 -6.54 5.07
CA ASP A 231 104.45 -6.27 4.28
C ASP A 231 105.27 -5.10 4.84
N ASP A 232 104.63 -4.07 5.39
CA ASP A 232 105.31 -3.00 6.14
C ASP A 232 106.05 -3.53 7.36
N ILE A 233 105.44 -4.46 8.12
CA ILE A 233 106.11 -5.11 9.25
C ILE A 233 107.32 -5.91 8.76
N LYS A 234 107.18 -6.70 7.68
CA LYS A 234 108.33 -7.43 7.10
C LYS A 234 109.44 -6.48 6.66
N ASN A 235 109.09 -5.38 5.99
CA ASN A 235 110.04 -4.39 5.50
C ASN A 235 110.77 -3.70 6.66
N LYS A 236 110.06 -3.34 7.73
CA LYS A 236 110.67 -2.80 8.96
C LYS A 236 111.62 -3.80 9.59
N CYS A 237 111.21 -5.04 9.79
CA CYS A 237 112.09 -6.09 10.32
C CYS A 237 113.33 -6.29 9.44
N TRP A 238 113.17 -6.27 8.11
CA TRP A 238 114.29 -6.36 7.18
C TRP A 238 115.23 -5.16 7.29
N GLN A 239 114.70 -3.94 7.39
CA GLN A 239 115.48 -2.71 7.58
C GLN A 239 116.24 -2.73 8.92
N GLU A 240 115.60 -3.14 10.02
CA GLU A 240 116.22 -3.31 11.33
C GLU A 240 117.35 -4.35 11.29
N GLN A 241 117.15 -5.45 10.57
CA GLN A 241 118.18 -6.46 10.34
C GLN A 241 119.38 -5.86 9.58
N GLN A 242 119.15 -5.09 8.50
CA GLN A 242 120.23 -4.43 7.76
C GLN A 242 120.94 -3.36 8.59
N TYR A 243 120.19 -2.57 9.36
CA TYR A 243 120.74 -1.56 10.25
C TYR A 243 121.64 -2.18 11.32
N SER A 244 121.17 -3.25 11.96
CA SER A 244 121.96 -4.03 12.93
C SER A 244 123.21 -4.62 12.28
N ARG A 245 123.10 -5.14 11.05
CA ARG A 245 124.26 -5.63 10.27
C ARG A 245 125.28 -4.51 10.02
N LEU A 246 124.85 -3.33 9.59
CA LEU A 246 125.72 -2.17 9.36
C LEU A 246 126.42 -1.72 10.65
N GLN A 247 125.69 -1.64 11.77
CA GLN A 247 126.28 -1.32 13.08
C GLN A 247 127.34 -2.35 13.50
N LEU A 248 127.05 -3.64 13.33
CA LEU A 248 127.99 -4.71 13.65
C LEU A 248 129.24 -4.66 12.75
N VAL A 249 129.08 -4.40 11.45
CA VAL A 249 130.20 -4.20 10.52
C VAL A 249 131.04 -2.98 10.94
N ALA A 250 130.41 -1.84 11.25
CA ALA A 250 131.13 -0.65 11.73
C ALA A 250 131.90 -0.92 13.04
N ARG A 251 131.34 -1.76 13.93
CA ARG A 251 132.03 -2.18 15.15
C ARG A 251 133.21 -3.12 14.85
N LEU A 252 133.06 -4.05 13.91
CA LEU A 252 134.15 -4.91 13.43
C LEU A 252 135.27 -4.09 12.79
N GLU A 253 134.93 -3.09 11.97
CA GLU A 253 135.88 -2.12 11.39
C GLU A 253 136.58 -1.30 12.48
N GLY A 254 135.84 -0.84 13.51
CA GLY A 254 136.42 -0.16 14.66
C GLY A 254 137.40 -1.04 15.45
N LEU A 255 137.09 -2.33 15.66
CA LEU A 255 138.01 -3.29 16.27
C LEU A 255 139.22 -3.56 15.36
N TRP A 256 139.02 -3.63 14.05
CA TRP A 256 140.09 -3.74 13.07
C TRP A 256 141.02 -2.52 13.11
N GLU A 257 140.47 -1.31 13.21
CA GLU A 257 141.24 -0.09 13.41
C GLU A 257 141.99 -0.08 14.75
N GLN A 258 141.42 -0.64 15.82
CA GLN A 258 142.12 -0.77 17.10
C GLN A 258 143.31 -1.73 17.00
N ILE A 259 143.17 -2.84 16.26
CA ILE A 259 144.28 -3.75 15.95
C ILE A 259 145.36 -3.00 15.12
N GLN A 260 144.96 -2.18 14.15
CA GLN A 260 145.89 -1.34 13.39
C GLN A 260 146.53 -0.22 14.25
N LYS A 261 145.79 0.38 15.19
CA LYS A 261 146.28 1.40 16.12
C LYS A 261 147.23 0.82 17.15
N ALA A 262 147.01 -0.40 17.64
CA ALA A 262 147.99 -1.13 18.45
C ALA A 262 149.29 -1.38 17.67
N ARG A 263 149.18 -1.68 16.37
CA ARG A 263 150.34 -1.77 15.47
C ARG A 263 151.08 -0.43 15.31
N ARG A 264 150.37 0.70 15.33
CA ARG A 264 150.92 2.07 15.21
C ARG A 264 151.40 2.67 16.54
N SER A 265 150.83 2.29 17.68
CA SER A 265 151.24 2.80 19.00
C SER A 265 152.62 2.30 19.44
N TYR A 266 153.06 1.15 18.91
CA TYR A 266 154.46 0.72 18.95
C TYR A 266 155.38 1.66 18.17
N THR A 267 154.92 2.24 17.06
CA THR A 267 155.71 3.18 16.24
C THR A 267 155.70 4.62 16.77
N GLU A 268 154.73 5.03 17.59
CA GLU A 268 154.53 6.42 18.05
C GLU A 268 155.08 6.74 19.46
N ALA A 269 155.60 5.76 20.22
CA ALA A 269 156.26 6.03 21.52
C ALA A 269 157.47 6.99 21.41
N THR A 270 157.97 7.23 20.20
CA THR A 270 159.07 8.13 19.87
C THR A 270 158.66 9.59 19.56
N GLU A 271 157.36 9.93 19.42
CA GLU A 271 156.89 11.28 19.00
C GLU A 271 156.14 12.10 20.07
N LYS A 272 155.90 11.55 21.27
CA LYS A 272 154.96 12.13 22.26
C LYS A 272 155.38 13.45 22.95
N ARG A 273 156.62 13.92 22.81
CA ARG A 273 157.09 15.18 23.45
C ARG A 273 156.68 16.47 22.74
N LYS A 274 156.16 16.41 21.50
CA LYS A 274 155.81 17.62 20.72
C LYS A 274 154.35 18.05 20.83
N VAL A 275 153.45 17.23 21.39
CA VAL A 275 151.98 17.43 21.30
C VAL A 275 151.37 18.16 22.51
N GLU A 276 152.04 18.20 23.67
CA GLU A 276 151.48 18.75 24.92
C GLU A 276 151.19 20.27 24.87
N PHE A 277 151.86 21.03 23.99
CA PHE A 277 151.67 22.48 23.86
C PHE A 277 150.45 22.85 22.97
N GLU A 278 149.98 21.95 22.11
CA GLU A 278 148.84 22.23 21.22
C GLU A 278 147.46 21.99 21.85
N GLU A 279 147.38 21.26 22.97
CA GLU A 279 146.11 20.85 23.59
C GLU A 279 145.43 21.95 24.41
N LEU A 280 146.18 22.94 24.90
CA LEU A 280 145.62 24.02 25.72
C LEU A 280 144.89 25.10 24.89
N LYS A 281 145.28 25.28 23.62
CA LYS A 281 144.68 26.29 22.71
C LYS A 281 143.35 25.82 22.08
N LYS A 282 143.15 24.51 21.92
CA LYS A 282 141.96 23.90 21.27
C LYS A 282 140.74 23.79 22.19
N LYS A 283 140.87 23.97 23.51
CA LYS A 283 139.79 23.80 24.51
C LYS A 283 138.90 25.05 24.68
N CYS A 284 139.44 26.27 24.53
CA CYS A 284 138.66 27.51 24.64
C CYS A 284 137.73 27.80 23.45
N VAL A 285 138.00 27.24 22.26
CA VAL A 285 137.19 27.48 21.05
C VAL A 285 135.94 26.59 21.00
N LYS A 286 135.98 25.39 21.61
CA LYS A 286 134.87 24.43 21.57
C LYS A 286 133.70 24.83 22.49
N SER A 287 133.99 25.37 23.67
CA SER A 287 132.95 25.81 24.63
C SER A 287 132.12 27.00 24.13
N SER A 288 132.70 27.89 23.34
CA SER A 288 132.00 29.06 22.76
C SER A 288 131.02 28.65 21.64
N TRP A 289 131.33 27.61 20.87
CA TRP A 289 130.49 27.13 19.78
C TRP A 289 129.25 26.35 20.28
N ASP A 290 129.42 25.51 21.32
CA ASP A 290 128.33 24.71 21.89
C ASP A 290 127.21 25.58 22.51
N ILE A 291 127.57 26.69 23.16
CA ILE A 291 126.61 27.65 23.73
C ILE A 291 125.73 28.28 22.64
N ASN A 292 126.32 28.60 21.48
CA ASN A 292 125.62 29.25 20.38
C ASN A 292 124.67 28.28 19.63
N VAL A 293 125.00 26.98 19.58
CA VAL A 293 124.11 25.94 19.01
C VAL A 293 122.92 25.66 19.94
N GLN A 294 123.14 25.66 21.26
CA GLN A 294 122.08 25.45 22.26
C GLN A 294 121.06 26.60 22.27
N ALA A 295 121.50 27.86 22.17
CA ALA A 295 120.61 29.02 22.09
C ALA A 295 119.70 29.01 20.85
N LYS A 296 120.22 28.58 19.69
CA LYS A 296 119.43 28.45 18.45
C LYS A 296 118.39 27.32 18.50
N LYS A 297 118.65 26.25 19.25
CA LYS A 297 117.68 25.16 19.47
C LYS A 297 116.53 25.62 20.36
N LEU A 298 116.83 26.38 21.42
CA LEU A 298 115.81 26.97 22.30
C LEU A 298 114.89 27.94 21.54
N GLN A 299 115.44 28.78 20.65
CA GLN A 299 114.62 29.68 19.83
C GLN A 299 113.65 28.91 18.90
N LYS A 300 114.13 27.85 18.22
CA LYS A 300 113.27 27.03 17.36
C LYS A 300 112.14 26.33 18.13
N LEU A 301 112.44 25.83 19.33
CA LEU A 301 111.42 25.22 20.19
C LEU A 301 110.38 26.27 20.63
N GLN A 302 110.82 27.49 20.99
CA GLN A 302 109.91 28.58 21.33
C GLN A 302 108.99 28.97 20.16
N ASP A 303 109.52 29.03 18.94
CA ASP A 303 108.75 29.33 17.72
C ASP A 303 107.73 28.21 17.40
N THR A 304 108.06 26.94 17.65
CA THR A 304 107.10 25.83 17.49
C THR A 304 105.99 25.84 18.56
N ILE A 305 106.30 26.31 19.77
CA ILE A 305 105.30 26.44 20.85
C ILE A 305 104.31 27.56 20.52
N THR A 306 104.78 28.70 20.00
CA THR A 306 103.88 29.79 19.60
C THR A 306 103.02 29.42 18.40
N ALA A 307 103.57 28.69 17.41
CA ALA A 307 102.82 28.20 16.25
C ALA A 307 101.74 27.17 16.60
N THR A 308 102.03 26.22 17.50
CA THR A 308 101.01 25.25 17.95
C THR A 308 99.91 25.91 18.80
N ARG A 309 100.26 26.92 19.62
CA ARG A 309 99.27 27.71 20.37
C ARG A 309 98.34 28.51 19.46
N SER A 310 98.84 29.11 18.38
CA SER A 310 97.99 29.83 17.42
C SER A 310 97.09 28.90 16.62
N GLN A 311 97.57 27.70 16.26
CA GLN A 311 96.74 26.66 15.62
C GLN A 311 95.60 26.17 16.54
N ILE A 312 95.89 25.94 17.82
CA ILE A 312 94.85 25.56 18.80
C ILE A 312 93.79 26.67 18.94
N ALA A 313 94.23 27.93 19.02
CA ALA A 313 93.30 29.06 19.09
C ALA A 313 92.42 29.19 17.84
N ALA A 314 92.98 28.99 16.64
CA ALA A 314 92.23 28.99 15.39
C ALA A 314 91.18 27.86 15.35
N HIS A 315 91.55 26.64 15.74
CA HIS A 315 90.61 25.52 15.79
C HIS A 315 89.48 25.71 16.82
N LEU A 316 89.76 26.36 17.96
CA LEU A 316 88.72 26.70 18.93
C LEU A 316 87.73 27.72 18.36
N GLN A 317 88.22 28.78 17.69
CA GLN A 317 87.36 29.76 17.03
C GLN A 317 86.50 29.13 15.93
N GLU A 318 87.09 28.29 15.06
CA GLU A 318 86.36 27.57 14.02
C GLU A 318 85.28 26.65 14.62
N SER A 319 85.59 25.95 15.72
CA SER A 319 84.62 25.11 16.41
C SER A 319 83.49 25.91 17.05
N GLU A 320 83.78 27.07 17.63
CA GLU A 320 82.77 27.98 18.20
C GLU A 320 81.84 28.53 17.11
N GLU A 321 82.39 28.97 15.97
CA GLU A 321 81.60 29.45 14.83
C GLU A 321 80.71 28.34 14.24
N GLN A 322 81.23 27.12 14.10
CA GLN A 322 80.43 25.97 13.63
C GLN A 322 79.31 25.64 14.61
N ASN A 323 79.58 25.64 15.91
CA ASN A 323 78.57 25.41 16.93
C ASN A 323 77.48 26.50 16.95
N GLN A 324 77.85 27.77 16.75
CA GLN A 324 76.90 28.88 16.63
C GLN A 324 76.00 28.70 15.39
N ARG A 325 76.56 28.37 14.22
CA ARG A 325 75.76 28.11 13.01
C ARG A 325 74.78 26.95 13.19
N ILE A 326 75.21 25.85 13.81
CA ILE A 326 74.33 24.70 14.10
C ILE A 326 73.22 25.10 15.08
N GLN A 327 73.51 25.94 16.09
CA GLN A 327 72.50 26.46 17.01
C GLN A 327 71.48 27.34 16.29
N GLU A 328 71.92 28.25 15.42
CA GLU A 328 71.03 29.11 14.62
C GLU A 328 70.14 28.29 13.68
N GLU A 329 70.70 27.29 12.98
CA GLU A 329 69.93 26.39 12.11
C GLU A 329 68.91 25.56 12.90
N LYS A 330 69.30 25.05 14.08
CA LYS A 330 68.41 24.35 15.00
C LYS A 330 67.27 25.25 15.45
N ASP A 331 67.56 26.47 15.88
CA ASP A 331 66.55 27.41 16.36
C ASP A 331 65.59 27.80 15.23
N HIS A 332 66.11 27.99 14.01
CA HIS A 332 65.28 28.24 12.83
C HIS A 332 64.37 27.04 12.49
N ALA A 333 64.88 25.81 12.58
CA ALA A 333 64.09 24.60 12.39
C ALA A 333 63.02 24.44 13.48
N VAL A 334 63.35 24.73 14.74
CA VAL A 334 62.39 24.71 15.87
C VAL A 334 61.28 25.74 15.66
N GLN A 335 61.61 26.95 15.22
CA GLN A 335 60.60 27.98 14.89
C GLN A 335 59.68 27.53 13.76
N LYS A 336 60.21 26.91 12.69
CA LYS A 336 59.39 26.33 11.61
C LYS A 336 58.46 25.23 12.14
N LEU A 337 58.96 24.33 12.98
CA LEU A 337 58.15 23.28 13.61
C LEU A 337 57.05 23.85 14.52
N GLN A 338 57.32 24.91 15.28
CA GLN A 338 56.31 25.58 16.11
C GLN A 338 55.21 26.22 15.24
N LYS A 339 55.58 26.91 14.14
CA LYS A 339 54.62 27.47 13.18
C LYS A 339 53.76 26.38 12.54
N LEU A 340 54.36 25.27 12.12
CA LEU A 340 53.63 24.12 11.55
C LEU A 340 52.71 23.47 12.58
N ARG A 341 53.15 23.28 13.83
CA ARG A 341 52.29 22.77 14.90
C ARG A 341 51.10 23.68 15.18
N ALA A 342 51.30 25.00 15.17
CA ALA A 342 50.22 25.96 15.33
C ALA A 342 49.24 25.92 14.15
N ALA A 343 49.74 25.76 12.92
CA ALA A 343 48.88 25.60 11.74
C ALA A 343 48.06 24.29 11.80
N ILE A 344 48.67 23.18 12.22
CA ILE A 344 47.99 21.89 12.38
C ILE A 344 46.92 21.98 13.48
N SER A 345 47.22 22.61 14.62
CA SER A 345 46.24 22.75 15.69
C SER A 345 45.06 23.64 15.27
N GLN A 346 45.30 24.73 14.53
CA GLN A 346 44.26 25.59 13.98
C GLN A 346 43.42 24.88 12.90
N ALA A 347 44.04 24.10 12.01
CA ALA A 347 43.33 23.26 11.05
C ALA A 347 42.46 22.22 11.77
N GLY A 348 42.96 21.64 12.86
CA GLY A 348 42.20 20.72 13.70
C GLY A 348 40.98 21.36 14.37
N THR A 349 41.13 22.56 14.95
CA THR A 349 40.01 23.26 15.61
C THR A 349 38.95 23.73 14.61
N THR A 350 39.35 24.22 13.43
CA THR A 350 38.42 24.62 12.36
C THR A 350 37.67 23.43 11.78
N ALA A 351 38.35 22.32 11.49
CA ALA A 351 37.71 21.09 11.04
C ALA A 351 36.73 20.54 12.09
N HIS A 352 37.11 20.55 13.37
CA HIS A 352 36.21 20.14 14.45
C HIS A 352 34.98 21.04 14.55
N ALA A 353 35.15 22.37 14.45
CA ALA A 353 34.03 23.32 14.45
C ALA A 353 33.06 23.08 13.28
N HIS A 354 33.58 22.84 12.08
CA HIS A 354 32.76 22.48 10.91
C HIS A 354 32.00 21.18 11.12
N LEU A 355 32.64 20.15 11.66
CA LEU A 355 31.98 18.87 11.97
C LEU A 355 30.86 19.03 13.00
N VAL A 356 31.09 19.82 14.06
CA VAL A 356 30.06 20.12 15.06
C VAL A 356 28.89 20.86 14.42
N THR A 357 29.17 21.89 13.61
CA THR A 357 28.11 22.66 12.93
C THR A 357 27.30 21.79 11.97
N LEU A 358 27.96 20.96 11.17
CA LEU A 358 27.30 20.03 10.26
C LEU A 358 26.45 19.00 11.02
N THR A 359 26.98 18.43 12.11
CA THR A 359 26.24 17.47 12.94
C THR A 359 25.00 18.12 13.56
N CYS A 360 25.12 19.35 14.07
CA CYS A 360 23.99 20.11 14.60
C CYS A 360 22.94 20.36 13.51
N GLN A 361 23.35 20.81 12.31
CA GLN A 361 22.44 21.05 11.19
C GLN A 361 21.76 19.77 10.70
N CYS A 362 22.49 18.66 10.56
CA CYS A 362 21.93 17.35 10.24
C CYS A 362 20.93 16.88 11.30
N SER A 363 21.26 17.04 12.58
CA SER A 363 20.32 16.66 13.66
C SER A 363 19.06 17.53 13.69
N ALA A 364 19.18 18.83 13.39
CA ALA A 364 18.05 19.76 13.35
C ALA A 364 17.13 19.46 12.15
N THR A 365 17.71 19.21 10.97
CA THR A 365 16.96 18.82 9.77
C THR A 365 16.29 17.46 9.95
N LEU A 366 16.97 16.48 10.55
CA LEU A 366 16.37 15.19 10.88
C LEU A 366 15.17 15.34 11.84
N LYS A 367 15.29 16.15 12.89
CA LYS A 367 14.17 16.43 13.81
C LYS A 367 13.00 17.11 13.09
N ALA A 368 13.27 18.07 12.21
CA ALA A 368 12.23 18.73 11.42
C ALA A 368 11.52 17.74 10.48
N LEU A 369 12.27 16.87 9.81
CA LEU A 369 11.71 15.82 8.94
C LEU A 369 10.89 14.81 9.74
N GLN A 370 11.36 14.39 10.93
CA GLN A 370 10.60 13.52 11.83
C GLN A 370 9.26 14.14 12.22
N GLN A 371 9.22 15.43 12.57
CA GLN A 371 7.96 16.13 12.86
C GLN A 371 7.01 16.17 11.65
N VAL A 372 7.54 16.32 10.43
CA VAL A 372 6.72 16.25 9.20
C VAL A 372 6.14 14.84 9.01
N VAL A 373 6.94 13.80 9.24
CA VAL A 373 6.49 12.40 9.16
C VAL A 373 5.41 12.12 10.21
N GLU A 374 5.58 12.57 11.45
CA GLU A 374 4.56 12.42 12.50
C GLU A 374 3.24 13.12 12.14
N LYS A 375 3.32 14.34 11.59
CA LYS A 375 2.13 15.06 11.09
C LYS A 375 1.45 14.29 9.96
N ALA A 376 2.21 13.79 8.98
CA ALA A 376 1.68 13.00 7.87
C ALA A 376 1.01 11.70 8.35
N GLN A 377 1.65 10.96 9.26
CA GLN A 377 1.07 9.77 9.87
C GLN A 377 -0.23 10.08 10.62
N ARG A 378 -0.28 11.20 11.36
CA ARG A 378 -1.50 11.63 12.04
C ARG A 378 -2.62 11.94 11.04
N ILE A 379 -2.31 12.63 9.94
CA ILE A 379 -3.29 12.91 8.88
C ILE A 379 -3.81 11.61 8.26
N LEU A 380 -2.94 10.64 7.96
CA LEU A 380 -3.34 9.35 7.40
C LEU A 380 -4.23 8.57 8.37
N ARG A 381 -3.87 8.49 9.66
CA ARG A 381 -4.69 7.84 10.69
C ARG A 381 -6.07 8.49 10.81
N LEU A 382 -6.13 9.82 10.80
CA LEU A 382 -7.41 10.55 10.81
C LEU A 382 -8.22 10.27 9.54
N ALA A 383 -7.59 10.25 8.37
CA ALA A 383 -8.24 9.92 7.11
C ALA A 383 -8.79 8.48 7.12
N GLU A 384 -8.06 7.51 7.66
CA GLU A 384 -8.54 6.14 7.84
C GLU A 384 -9.74 6.06 8.80
N MET A 385 -9.71 6.79 9.92
CA MET A 385 -10.82 6.86 10.86
C MET A 385 -12.06 7.50 10.22
N CYS A 386 -11.89 8.62 9.51
CA CYS A 386 -12.96 9.26 8.75
C CYS A 386 -13.53 8.33 7.67
N ARG A 387 -12.66 7.60 6.95
CA ARG A 387 -13.08 6.64 5.92
C ARG A 387 -13.96 5.50 6.43
N ARG A 388 -13.86 5.14 7.71
CA ARG A 388 -14.77 4.16 8.32
C ARG A 388 -16.22 4.67 8.42
N LEU A 389 -16.40 5.98 8.57
CA LEU A 389 -17.72 6.63 8.73
C LEU A 389 -18.40 6.99 7.41
N GLU A 390 -17.68 6.86 6.29
CA GLU A 390 -18.20 7.15 4.95
C GLU A 390 -19.07 6.00 4.41
N THR A 391 -20.06 6.37 3.61
CA THR A 391 -20.94 5.42 2.91
C THR A 391 -20.18 4.65 1.83
N GLU A 392 -20.72 3.50 1.39
CA GLU A 392 -20.07 2.70 0.33
C GLU A 392 -19.99 3.47 -0.99
N GLU A 393 -21.02 4.26 -1.33
CA GLU A 393 -21.03 5.13 -2.50
C GLU A 393 -19.86 6.14 -2.49
N GLU A 394 -19.58 6.75 -1.33
CA GLU A 394 -18.48 7.71 -1.16
C GLU A 394 -17.10 7.08 -1.10
N LYS A 395 -17.02 5.77 -0.82
CA LYS A 395 -15.78 4.98 -0.88
C LYS A 395 -15.44 4.57 -2.31
N VAL A 396 -16.45 4.25 -3.11
CA VAL A 396 -16.32 3.83 -4.52
C VAL A 396 -16.15 5.04 -5.43
N LEU A 397 -16.89 6.13 -5.19
CA LEU A 397 -16.82 7.35 -5.98
C LEU A 397 -16.56 8.59 -5.09
N PRO A 398 -15.34 8.76 -4.55
CA PRO A 398 -15.03 9.85 -3.62
C PRO A 398 -15.05 11.26 -4.24
N PHE A 399 -14.97 11.34 -5.57
CA PHE A 399 -14.87 12.60 -6.31
C PHE A 399 -16.00 12.69 -7.33
N TYR A 400 -16.81 13.73 -7.22
CA TYR A 400 -17.92 13.98 -8.13
C TYR A 400 -17.47 14.81 -9.33
N PRO A 401 -18.09 14.64 -10.50
CA PRO A 401 -17.87 15.53 -11.63
C PRO A 401 -18.20 16.96 -11.21
N SER A 402 -17.34 17.90 -11.60
CA SER A 402 -17.56 19.32 -11.38
C SER A 402 -18.90 19.74 -11.98
N SER A 403 -19.76 20.37 -11.19
CA SER A 403 -21.02 20.96 -11.66
C SER A 403 -20.81 22.18 -12.57
N LEU A 404 -19.57 22.68 -12.66
CA LEU A 404 -19.20 23.81 -13.52
C LEU A 404 -19.10 23.36 -14.97
N ALA A 405 -19.57 24.20 -15.89
CA ALA A 405 -19.42 23.98 -17.32
C ALA A 405 -17.94 24.03 -17.75
N GLU A 406 -17.58 23.40 -18.87
CA GLU A 406 -16.18 23.32 -19.33
C GLU A 406 -15.51 24.69 -19.46
N TRP A 407 -16.25 25.72 -19.90
CA TRP A 407 -15.74 27.08 -20.01
C TRP A 407 -15.47 27.72 -18.63
N GLU A 408 -16.31 27.47 -17.63
CA GLU A 408 -16.11 27.93 -16.25
C GLU A 408 -14.89 27.25 -15.62
N GLN A 409 -14.67 25.97 -15.91
CA GLN A 409 -13.48 25.24 -15.47
C GLN A 409 -12.21 25.80 -16.14
N GLN A 410 -12.29 26.17 -17.41
CA GLN A 410 -11.20 26.85 -18.13
C GLN A 410 -10.86 28.21 -17.50
N ASP A 411 -11.87 28.98 -17.10
CA ASP A 411 -11.69 30.30 -16.48
C ASP A 411 -11.13 30.20 -15.05
N VAL A 412 -11.59 29.24 -14.25
CA VAL A 412 -10.99 28.96 -12.93
C VAL A 412 -9.52 28.60 -13.07
N ARG A 413 -9.15 27.77 -14.06
CA ARG A 413 -7.74 27.43 -14.33
C ARG A 413 -6.91 28.65 -14.73
N ARG A 414 -7.48 29.57 -15.51
CA ARG A 414 -6.81 30.82 -15.89
C ARG A 414 -6.61 31.75 -14.70
N ILE A 415 -7.59 31.85 -13.82
CA ILE A 415 -7.53 32.68 -12.60
C ILE A 415 -6.51 32.11 -11.61
N LEU A 416 -6.45 30.78 -11.45
CA LEU A 416 -5.46 30.11 -10.59
C LEU A 416 -4.03 30.23 -11.14
N ALA A 417 -3.86 30.31 -12.46
CA ALA A 417 -2.56 30.52 -13.11
C ALA A 417 -2.07 31.98 -13.03
N ALA A 418 -2.97 32.94 -12.79
CA ALA A 418 -2.62 34.34 -12.62
C ALA A 418 -2.04 34.60 -11.22
N SER A 419 -1.04 35.48 -11.14
CA SER A 419 -0.46 35.90 -9.85
C SER A 419 -1.48 36.72 -9.05
N PRO A 420 -1.84 36.31 -7.82
CA PRO A 420 -2.89 36.97 -7.05
C PRO A 420 -2.43 38.31 -6.47
N ASN A 421 -3.23 39.33 -6.75
CA ASN A 421 -3.02 40.70 -6.26
C ASN A 421 -3.60 40.91 -4.86
N GLU A 422 -4.62 40.13 -4.47
CA GLU A 422 -5.28 40.24 -3.17
C GLU A 422 -4.68 39.30 -2.10
N PRO A 423 -4.65 39.71 -0.81
CA PRO A 423 -4.07 38.92 0.27
C PRO A 423 -4.81 37.61 0.52
N LEU A 424 -6.14 37.59 0.33
CA LEU A 424 -6.94 36.38 0.44
C LEU A 424 -6.60 35.40 -0.70
N ALA A 425 -6.46 35.90 -1.92
CA ALA A 425 -6.10 35.08 -3.07
C ALA A 425 -4.69 34.46 -2.94
N ARG A 426 -3.74 35.16 -2.29
CA ARG A 426 -2.42 34.61 -1.92
C ARG A 426 -2.52 33.49 -0.89
N ALA A 427 -3.29 33.67 0.17
CA ALA A 427 -3.49 32.63 1.18
C ALA A 427 -4.22 31.40 0.60
N MET A 428 -5.12 31.61 -0.36
CA MET A 428 -5.82 30.53 -1.04
C MET A 428 -4.91 29.72 -1.98
N GLN A 429 -3.76 30.25 -2.43
CA GLN A 429 -2.80 29.50 -3.24
C GLN A 429 -2.22 28.30 -2.49
N ASP A 430 -1.97 28.43 -1.18
CA ASP A 430 -1.43 27.35 -0.34
C ASP A 430 -2.40 26.16 -0.21
N TYR A 431 -3.68 26.37 -0.54
CA TYR A 431 -4.73 25.35 -0.51
C TYR A 431 -5.14 24.84 -1.90
N VAL A 432 -4.48 25.32 -2.96
CA VAL A 432 -4.69 24.83 -4.33
C VAL A 432 -4.31 23.35 -4.37
N GLY A 433 -5.27 22.50 -4.78
CA GLY A 433 -5.14 21.03 -4.72
C GLY A 433 -6.01 20.36 -3.64
N LEU A 434 -6.53 21.10 -2.65
CA LEU A 434 -7.51 20.58 -1.69
C LEU A 434 -8.98 20.71 -2.17
N GLU A 435 -9.21 21.13 -3.41
CA GLU A 435 -10.55 21.33 -3.98
C GLU A 435 -11.45 20.09 -3.84
N ARG A 436 -10.86 18.91 -4.11
CA ARG A 436 -11.55 17.62 -4.00
C ARG A 436 -11.89 17.24 -2.55
N PHE A 437 -11.02 17.61 -1.61
CA PHE A 437 -11.30 17.45 -0.18
C PHE A 437 -12.49 18.31 0.23
N TRP A 438 -12.51 19.57 -0.19
CA TRP A 438 -13.61 20.50 0.12
C TRP A 438 -14.93 20.09 -0.53
N GLN A 439 -14.91 19.57 -1.76
CA GLN A 439 -16.11 19.00 -2.40
C GLN A 439 -16.72 17.87 -1.55
N ARG A 440 -15.86 16.95 -1.07
CA ARG A 440 -16.27 15.83 -0.22
C ARG A 440 -16.79 16.30 1.14
N PHE A 441 -16.10 17.23 1.76
CA PHE A 441 -16.52 17.84 3.03
C PHE A 441 -17.88 18.53 2.91
N ASN A 442 -18.08 19.31 1.84
CA ASN A 442 -19.32 20.02 1.59
C ASN A 442 -20.49 19.07 1.34
N LYS A 443 -20.28 17.96 0.62
CA LYS A 443 -21.30 16.92 0.45
C LYS A 443 -21.73 16.34 1.79
N ALA A 444 -20.79 15.87 2.60
CA ALA A 444 -21.09 15.32 3.93
C ALA A 444 -21.83 16.35 4.80
N LYS A 445 -21.47 17.63 4.71
CA LYS A 445 -22.16 18.72 5.42
C LYS A 445 -23.59 18.94 4.93
N LEU A 446 -23.84 18.82 3.63
CA LEU A 446 -25.19 18.91 3.07
C LEU A 446 -26.06 17.74 3.50
N GLU A 447 -25.50 16.52 3.52
CA GLU A 447 -26.18 15.32 4.00
C GLU A 447 -26.50 15.40 5.49
N GLU A 448 -25.56 15.87 6.32
CA GLU A 448 -25.79 16.15 7.75
C GLU A 448 -26.98 17.12 7.92
N LYS A 449 -27.02 18.21 7.14
CA LYS A 449 -28.13 19.19 7.19
C LYS A 449 -29.46 18.59 6.71
N ALA A 450 -29.44 17.69 5.73
CA ALA A 450 -30.65 16.99 5.26
C ALA A 450 -31.17 16.02 6.34
N LEU A 451 -30.28 15.28 6.99
CA LEU A 451 -30.62 14.37 8.09
C LEU A 451 -31.17 15.12 9.31
N GLU A 452 -30.57 16.25 9.69
CA GLU A 452 -31.09 17.11 10.76
C GLU A 452 -32.55 17.54 10.48
N ARG A 453 -32.85 17.96 9.24
CA ARG A 453 -34.22 18.34 8.84
C ARG A 453 -35.18 17.16 8.89
N ALA A 454 -34.77 15.99 8.40
CA ALA A 454 -35.58 14.78 8.43
C ALA A 454 -35.86 14.32 9.87
N GLN A 455 -34.84 14.36 10.74
CA GLN A 455 -34.97 14.04 12.15
C GLN A 455 -35.93 15.02 12.86
N ALA A 456 -35.82 16.33 12.59
CA ALA A 456 -36.75 17.31 13.12
C ALA A 456 -38.19 17.06 12.66
N ALA A 457 -38.39 16.73 11.39
CA ALA A 457 -39.71 16.39 10.84
C ALA A 457 -40.29 15.12 11.49
N LEU A 458 -39.48 14.07 11.67
CA LEU A 458 -39.89 12.83 12.34
C LEU A 458 -40.17 13.06 13.83
N ALA A 459 -39.38 13.87 14.52
CA ALA A 459 -39.63 14.24 15.91
C ALA A 459 -40.94 15.02 16.06
N ASN A 460 -41.25 15.92 15.12
CA ASN A 460 -42.54 16.63 15.08
C ASN A 460 -43.70 15.67 14.84
N ARG A 461 -43.57 14.75 13.88
CA ARG A 461 -44.59 13.72 13.63
C ARG A 461 -44.78 12.80 14.83
N ASN A 462 -43.71 12.37 15.50
CA ASN A 462 -43.79 11.52 16.67
C ASN A 462 -44.46 12.27 17.85
N ARG A 463 -44.11 13.55 18.06
CA ARG A 463 -44.84 14.40 19.01
C ARG A 463 -46.33 14.47 18.69
N HIS A 464 -46.68 14.72 17.44
CA HIS A 464 -48.08 14.78 17.00
C HIS A 464 -48.81 13.44 17.18
N LEU A 465 -48.17 12.31 16.86
CA LEU A 465 -48.75 10.98 17.07
C LEU A 465 -48.92 10.66 18.55
N ARG A 466 -47.99 11.09 19.42
CA ARG A 466 -48.13 10.96 20.88
C ARG A 466 -49.27 11.83 21.42
N GLU A 467 -49.44 13.04 20.90
CA GLU A 467 -50.59 13.90 21.22
C GLU A 467 -51.91 13.25 20.79
N LEU A 468 -51.98 12.71 19.57
CA LEU A 468 -53.16 11.98 19.08
C LEU A 468 -53.45 10.72 19.91
N LEU A 469 -52.41 9.96 20.30
CA LEU A 469 -52.55 8.82 21.21
C LEU A 469 -53.04 9.26 22.59
N GLN A 470 -52.52 10.36 23.14
CA GLN A 470 -53.01 10.93 24.41
C GLN A 470 -54.47 11.35 24.30
N GLN A 471 -54.88 11.97 23.18
CA GLN A 471 -56.29 12.32 22.93
C GLN A 471 -57.17 11.07 22.79
N TYR A 472 -56.70 10.03 22.10
CA TYR A 472 -57.41 8.74 21.99
C TYR A 472 -57.55 8.05 23.33
N LEU A 473 -56.49 8.03 24.14
CA LEU A 473 -56.51 7.45 25.50
C LEU A 473 -57.38 8.28 26.45
N ALA A 474 -57.41 9.61 26.33
CA ALA A 474 -58.35 10.45 27.07
C ALA A 474 -59.81 10.17 26.64
N GLY A 475 -60.07 10.02 25.34
CA GLY A 475 -61.37 9.60 24.78
C GLY A 475 -61.80 8.20 25.21
N ALA A 476 -60.87 7.25 25.32
CA ALA A 476 -61.12 5.90 25.81
C ALA A 476 -61.27 5.86 27.35
N ALA A 477 -60.51 6.67 28.09
CA ALA A 477 -60.65 6.84 29.54
C ALA A 477 -61.97 7.56 29.92
N LEU A 478 -62.49 8.40 29.03
CA LEU A 478 -63.85 8.97 29.11
C LEU A 478 -64.97 7.90 28.96
N SER A 479 -64.64 6.66 28.54
CA SER A 479 -65.58 5.53 28.54
C SER A 479 -65.69 4.80 29.90
N GLN A 480 -64.80 5.07 30.88
CA GLN A 480 -64.92 4.49 32.23
C GLN A 480 -65.13 5.52 33.34
N LYS A 481 -65.09 6.82 33.04
CA LYS A 481 -65.53 7.89 33.95
C LYS A 481 -66.25 8.99 33.17
N VAL A 482 -67.57 9.02 33.27
CA VAL A 482 -68.44 10.14 32.87
C VAL A 482 -68.57 11.09 34.08
N PRO A 483 -68.77 12.42 33.93
CA PRO A 483 -68.42 13.36 32.86
C PRO A 483 -67.68 14.62 33.37
N ARG A 484 -67.17 15.44 32.45
CA ARG A 484 -67.36 16.91 32.44
C ARG A 484 -66.84 17.46 31.11
N ASP A 485 -67.75 17.47 30.13
CA ASP A 485 -68.01 18.58 29.20
C ASP A 485 -68.60 18.06 27.87
N PRO A 486 -69.60 18.75 27.28
CA PRO A 486 -70.47 18.20 26.23
C PRO A 486 -69.88 18.30 24.81
N PRO A 487 -70.30 17.45 23.84
CA PRO A 487 -69.82 17.47 22.46
C PRO A 487 -70.68 18.40 21.57
N PRO A 488 -70.13 19.04 20.52
CA PRO A 488 -70.94 19.62 19.47
C PRO A 488 -70.95 18.67 18.27
N LEU A 489 -72.05 17.94 18.11
CA LEU A 489 -72.49 17.48 16.79
C LEU A 489 -73.76 18.25 16.43
N LEU A 490 -73.77 18.72 15.17
CA LEU A 490 -74.91 19.20 14.38
C LEU A 490 -75.42 20.63 14.65
N THR A 491 -74.96 21.56 13.81
CA THR A 491 -75.79 22.68 13.35
C THR A 491 -75.69 22.81 11.83
N THR A 492 -76.83 22.57 11.19
CA THR A 492 -77.14 22.92 9.81
C THR A 492 -77.52 24.41 9.72
N LYS A 493 -77.45 24.98 8.50
CA LYS A 493 -77.79 26.35 8.03
C LYS A 493 -76.59 27.32 8.08
N GLN A 494 -76.27 28.16 7.09
CA GLN A 494 -76.90 28.58 5.82
C GLN A 494 -75.82 29.33 5.00
N LYS A 495 -75.90 29.28 3.66
CA LYS A 495 -75.13 30.13 2.72
C LYS A 495 -75.88 31.45 2.49
N PRO A 496 -75.19 32.59 2.27
CA PRO A 496 -75.16 33.24 0.93
C PRO A 496 -73.75 33.80 0.59
N SER A 497 -73.17 33.64 -0.62
CA SER A 497 -73.32 34.44 -1.87
C SER A 497 -73.19 35.97 -1.64
N ALA A 498 -72.30 36.78 -2.24
CA ALA A 498 -71.65 36.76 -3.56
C ALA A 498 -70.39 37.69 -3.65
N ALA A 499 -69.39 37.26 -4.45
CA ALA A 499 -68.49 37.91 -5.47
C ALA A 499 -68.07 39.42 -5.43
N PRO A 500 -67.12 39.95 -6.27
CA PRO A 500 -66.19 39.34 -7.27
C PRO A 500 -64.71 39.89 -7.34
N ARG A 501 -63.84 39.19 -8.14
CA ARG A 501 -62.69 39.62 -9.02
C ARG A 501 -61.58 40.54 -8.42
N SER A 502 -60.26 40.32 -8.57
CA SER A 502 -59.38 40.03 -9.75
C SER A 502 -57.93 39.67 -9.27
N PRO A 503 -56.96 39.27 -10.14
CA PRO A 503 -55.73 38.55 -9.75
C PRO A 503 -54.49 39.44 -9.54
N PRO A 504 -53.41 38.91 -8.94
CA PRO A 504 -52.04 39.31 -9.29
C PRO A 504 -51.20 38.07 -9.67
N SER A 505 -50.59 38.01 -10.85
CA SER A 505 -49.33 38.68 -11.21
C SER A 505 -48.14 38.20 -10.37
N ALA A 506 -47.19 37.59 -11.07
CA ALA A 506 -45.89 37.15 -10.59
C ALA A 506 -45.19 38.22 -9.72
N SER A 507 -44.73 37.80 -8.55
CA SER A 507 -43.91 38.62 -7.66
C SER A 507 -42.44 38.28 -7.83
N ASN A 508 -41.72 39.34 -8.19
CA ASN A 508 -40.28 39.49 -8.19
C ASN A 508 -39.66 39.21 -6.81
N TRP A 509 -38.39 38.82 -6.89
CA TRP A 509 -37.33 38.99 -5.90
C TRP A 509 -37.46 40.25 -5.01
N PRO A 510 -37.01 40.15 -3.75
CA PRO A 510 -36.29 41.24 -3.13
C PRO A 510 -34.92 40.81 -2.61
N GLY A 511 -33.96 41.71 -2.80
CA GLY A 511 -32.56 41.55 -2.50
C GLY A 511 -32.23 41.51 -1.01
N THR A 512 -31.08 40.90 -0.77
CA THR A 512 -30.39 40.76 0.50
C THR A 512 -29.86 42.11 0.97
N THR A 513 -30.43 42.66 2.05
CA THR A 513 -29.82 43.73 2.83
C THR A 513 -28.82 43.12 3.82
N SER A 514 -27.57 43.55 3.70
CA SER A 514 -26.46 43.23 4.60
C SER A 514 -26.55 44.02 5.91
N PRO A 515 -26.20 43.46 7.08
CA PRO A 515 -25.73 44.25 8.20
C PRO A 515 -24.19 44.20 8.29
N ALA A 516 -23.59 45.37 8.46
CA ALA A 516 -22.15 45.55 8.71
C ALA A 516 -21.74 45.08 10.12
N PRO A 517 -20.50 44.62 10.33
CA PRO A 517 -19.93 44.38 11.65
C PRO A 517 -19.20 45.62 12.23
N PRO A 518 -18.95 45.66 13.55
CA PRO A 518 -18.43 46.85 14.23
C PRO A 518 -16.91 47.00 14.11
N ARG A 519 -16.50 48.27 14.17
CA ARG A 519 -15.13 48.78 14.28
C ARG A 519 -14.46 48.34 15.59
N THR A 520 -13.20 47.93 15.51
CA THR A 520 -12.23 48.06 16.61
C THR A 520 -10.85 48.41 16.05
N ALA A 521 -10.14 49.18 16.86
CA ALA A 521 -9.08 50.11 16.51
C ALA A 521 -7.69 49.48 16.29
N ALA A 522 -6.89 50.17 15.48
CA ALA A 522 -5.46 49.97 15.29
C ALA A 522 -4.64 50.31 16.56
N PRO A 523 -3.35 49.96 16.59
CA PRO A 523 -2.40 51.05 16.35
C PRO A 523 -1.26 50.74 15.37
N ARG A 524 -0.99 51.76 14.56
CA ARG A 524 0.27 52.26 13.99
C ARG A 524 1.53 51.40 14.14
N HIS A 525 2.08 50.95 13.00
CA HIS A 525 3.51 50.92 12.76
C HIS A 525 3.84 51.92 11.63
N LEU A 526 4.70 52.89 11.94
CA LEU A 526 5.34 53.79 10.98
C LEU A 526 6.72 53.24 10.61
N GLN A 527 7.02 53.40 9.32
CA GLN A 527 8.31 53.28 8.62
C GLN A 527 9.49 53.81 9.46
N GLY A 528 10.71 53.28 9.38
CA GLY A 528 11.48 53.01 8.16
C GLY A 528 12.38 54.21 7.86
N GLY A 529 13.70 54.00 7.82
CA GLY A 529 14.72 54.98 7.40
C GLY A 529 16.07 54.69 8.07
N HIS A 530 16.98 53.95 7.45
CA HIS A 530 18.01 54.41 6.49
C HIS A 530 19.10 55.33 7.08
N SER A 531 20.33 54.83 6.99
CA SER A 531 21.52 55.50 6.45
C SER A 531 22.69 55.85 7.38
N LEU A 532 23.82 55.19 7.04
CA LEU A 532 25.14 55.75 6.74
C LEU A 532 26.16 56.05 7.86
N SER A 533 27.39 55.69 7.49
CA SER A 533 28.69 56.31 7.78
C SER A 533 29.51 55.77 8.96
N GLY A 534 30.79 55.48 8.66
CA GLY A 534 31.83 55.24 9.67
C GLY A 534 32.92 54.26 9.23
N ASP A 535 33.72 54.68 8.24
CA ASP A 535 34.98 54.05 7.81
C ASP A 535 36.11 54.26 8.87
N PRO A 536 37.34 53.75 8.65
CA PRO A 536 38.23 53.18 9.68
C PRO A 536 39.28 54.15 10.25
N THR A 537 39.89 53.78 11.37
CA THR A 537 41.16 54.35 11.87
C THR A 537 42.00 53.22 12.47
N GLU A 538 43.09 52.83 11.79
CA GLU A 538 44.45 53.35 11.96
C GLU A 538 45.15 52.84 13.24
N THR A 539 46.13 51.97 12.99
CA THR A 539 47.38 51.79 13.77
C THR A 539 48.10 53.13 13.96
N PRO A 540 48.88 53.30 15.04
CA PRO A 540 50.34 53.00 15.01
C PRO A 540 50.74 52.26 16.31
N TRP A 541 51.89 51.61 16.49
CA TRP A 541 53.27 52.12 16.48
C TRP A 541 54.22 50.90 16.31
N GLY A 542 55.25 51.02 15.45
CA GLY A 542 56.45 50.17 15.47
C GLY A 542 57.58 50.86 16.24
N PRO A 543 58.88 50.63 15.93
CA PRO A 543 59.57 49.42 15.46
C PRO A 543 60.10 48.54 16.60
#